data_AF-A0A139DC51-F1
#
_entry.id   AF-A0A139DC51-F1
#
_cell.length_a   1.000
_cell.length_b   1.000
_cell.length_c   1.000
_cell.angle_alpha   90.00
_cell.angle_beta   90.00
_cell.angle_gamma   90.00
#
_symmetry.space_group_name_H-M   'P 1'
#
loop_
_entity.id
_entity.type
_entity.pdbx_description
1 polymer ?
#
loop_
_entity_poly.entity_id
_entity_poly.type
_entity_poly.pdbx_seq_one_letter_code
_entity_poly.pdbx_strand_id
1 'polypeptide(L)'
;GNPVSEHAATHMDLTGIGNVLILSPYKQLNSLATYHFLDWFGDDSVFSLSEGDQDQRARLQTAGKIQRTRGLFNSVSYAKLASLVSQGYTVKTTNLREEFSYQQFLDQYHNQALVLFAIDGRKHIQAVRDMEDLKPEEDWKLISLVPPQPQKERKEKEKEKEREKKPESSASSPESTEKPAD
;
A
#
# COMPACT_ATOMS: atom_id res chain seq x y z
N GLY A 1 -20.52 -2.56 14.08
CA GLY A 1 -21.64 -1.77 13.52
C GLY A 1 -21.83 -2.11 12.07
N ASN A 2 -23.03 -1.89 11.52
CA ASN A 2 -23.32 -2.08 10.10
C ASN A 2 -23.14 -0.73 9.35
N PRO A 3 -22.21 -0.61 8.38
CA PRO A 3 -21.92 0.65 7.71
C PRO A 3 -23.08 1.18 6.85
N VAL A 4 -24.06 0.33 6.49
CA VAL A 4 -25.26 0.73 5.71
C VAL A 4 -26.52 0.90 6.56
N SER A 5 -26.38 1.01 7.88
CA SER A 5 -27.52 1.27 8.76
C SER A 5 -27.91 2.75 8.77
N GLU A 6 -29.18 3.05 9.02
CA GLU A 6 -29.67 4.43 9.21
C GLU A 6 -28.90 5.15 10.33
N HIS A 7 -28.57 4.43 11.41
CA HIS A 7 -27.73 4.98 12.48
C HIS A 7 -26.35 5.40 11.97
N ALA A 8 -25.72 4.60 11.10
CA ALA A 8 -24.44 4.95 10.48
C ALA A 8 -24.60 6.13 9.51
N ALA A 9 -25.64 6.17 8.70
CA ALA A 9 -25.88 7.28 7.77
C ALA A 9 -26.01 8.63 8.48
N THR A 10 -26.59 8.66 9.69
CA THR A 10 -26.80 9.89 10.46
C THR A 10 -25.61 10.30 11.31
N HIS A 11 -24.80 9.34 11.80
CA HIS A 11 -23.74 9.62 12.79
C HIS A 11 -22.32 9.46 12.23
N MET A 12 -22.16 8.94 11.02
CA MET A 12 -20.86 8.79 10.38
C MET A 12 -20.55 10.07 9.61
N ASP A 13 -19.66 10.90 10.15
CA ASP A 13 -19.14 12.06 9.42
C ASP A 13 -18.19 11.57 8.31
N LEU A 14 -18.60 11.80 7.07
CA LEU A 14 -17.86 11.46 5.86
C LEU A 14 -17.22 12.67 5.20
N THR A 15 -17.29 13.84 5.85
CA THR A 15 -16.71 15.08 5.33
C THR A 15 -15.21 14.93 5.11
N GLY A 16 -14.75 15.18 3.88
CA GLY A 16 -13.34 15.07 3.50
C GLY A 16 -12.86 13.65 3.18
N ILE A 17 -13.73 12.63 3.27
CA ILE A 17 -13.41 11.28 2.79
C ILE A 17 -13.52 11.25 1.26
N GLY A 18 -12.41 10.96 0.58
CA GLY A 18 -12.38 10.90 -0.89
C GLY A 18 -12.59 9.50 -1.47
N ASN A 19 -12.30 8.44 -0.69
CA ASN A 19 -12.31 7.05 -1.16
C ASN A 19 -12.86 6.10 -0.08
N VAL A 20 -13.63 5.10 -0.50
CA VAL A 20 -14.21 4.06 0.36
C VAL A 20 -13.68 2.70 -0.07
N LEU A 21 -13.14 1.94 0.88
CA LEU A 21 -12.64 0.59 0.65
C LEU A 21 -13.52 -0.45 1.36
N ILE A 22 -14.07 -1.37 0.57
CA ILE A 22 -14.95 -2.44 1.05
C ILE A 22 -14.12 -3.73 1.12
N LEU A 23 -13.64 -4.02 2.34
CA LEU A 23 -12.68 -5.09 2.63
C LEU A 23 -13.26 -6.21 3.51
N SER A 24 -14.58 -6.32 3.63
CA SER A 24 -15.19 -7.30 4.54
C SER A 24 -15.15 -8.73 3.95
N PRO A 25 -15.09 -9.78 4.81
CA PRO A 25 -15.20 -11.16 4.36
C PRO A 25 -16.61 -11.54 3.87
N TYR A 26 -17.63 -10.72 4.18
CA TYR A 26 -19.04 -11.02 3.92
C TYR A 26 -19.49 -10.46 2.58
N LYS A 27 -19.61 -11.32 1.57
CA LYS A 27 -19.97 -10.95 0.19
C LYS A 27 -21.30 -10.18 0.07
N GLN A 28 -22.32 -10.61 0.79
CA GLN A 28 -23.65 -9.97 0.77
C GLN A 28 -23.58 -8.54 1.33
N LEU A 29 -22.83 -8.35 2.42
CA LEU A 29 -22.63 -7.04 3.01
C LEU A 29 -21.81 -6.14 2.07
N ASN A 30 -20.79 -6.69 1.41
CA ASN A 30 -19.97 -5.93 0.47
C ASN A 30 -20.82 -5.39 -0.69
N SER A 31 -21.70 -6.21 -1.27
CA SER A 31 -22.57 -5.78 -2.38
C SER A 31 -23.49 -4.63 -1.97
N LEU A 32 -24.12 -4.74 -0.80
CA LEU A 32 -25.01 -3.70 -0.28
C LEU A 32 -24.25 -2.41 0.08
N ALA A 33 -23.08 -2.55 0.71
CA ALA A 33 -22.20 -1.42 0.99
C ALA A 33 -21.71 -0.73 -0.30
N THR A 34 -21.39 -1.50 -1.34
CA THR A 34 -20.98 -0.94 -2.63
C THR A 34 -22.08 -0.11 -3.23
N TYR A 35 -23.32 -0.62 -3.32
CA TYR A 35 -24.45 0.17 -3.84
C TYR A 35 -24.66 1.45 -3.03
N HIS A 36 -24.68 1.34 -1.70
CA HIS A 36 -24.90 2.48 -0.82
C HIS A 36 -23.84 3.58 -1.02
N PHE A 37 -22.56 3.22 -1.05
CA PHE A 37 -21.47 4.19 -1.19
C PHE A 37 -21.26 4.66 -2.63
N LEU A 38 -21.66 3.87 -3.64
CA LEU A 38 -21.65 4.32 -5.04
C LEU A 38 -22.58 5.50 -5.25
N ASP A 39 -23.77 5.49 -4.65
CA ASP A 39 -24.72 6.60 -4.76
C ASP A 39 -24.20 7.87 -4.08
N TRP A 40 -23.31 7.75 -3.10
CA TRP A 40 -22.77 8.88 -2.33
C TRP A 40 -21.47 9.45 -2.90
N PHE A 41 -20.55 8.59 -3.32
CA PHE A 41 -19.19 8.96 -3.73
C PHE A 41 -18.92 8.80 -5.24
N GLY A 42 -19.77 8.06 -5.96
CA GLY A 42 -19.57 7.73 -7.37
C GLY A 42 -18.64 6.54 -7.62
N ASP A 43 -18.58 6.13 -8.89
CA ASP A 43 -17.92 4.89 -9.33
C ASP A 43 -16.38 4.87 -9.13
N ASP A 44 -15.74 6.04 -9.12
CA ASP A 44 -14.26 6.14 -9.07
C ASP A 44 -13.69 6.17 -7.65
N SER A 45 -14.54 6.41 -6.65
CA SER A 45 -14.16 6.55 -5.25
C SER A 45 -14.48 5.32 -4.40
N VAL A 46 -15.17 4.33 -4.95
CA VAL A 46 -15.53 3.10 -4.23
C VAL A 46 -14.72 1.93 -4.77
N PHE A 47 -14.00 1.25 -3.87
CA PHE A 47 -13.12 0.15 -4.20
C PHE A 47 -13.49 -1.09 -3.39
N SER A 48 -13.42 -2.25 -4.02
CA SER A 48 -13.82 -3.53 -3.45
C SER A 48 -12.86 -4.63 -3.87
N LEU A 49 -12.63 -5.58 -2.96
CA LEU A 49 -11.83 -6.78 -3.24
C LEU A 49 -12.54 -7.68 -4.25
N SER A 50 -11.75 -8.51 -4.94
CA SER A 50 -12.30 -9.57 -5.77
C SER A 50 -12.96 -10.66 -4.92
N GLU A 51 -13.96 -11.32 -5.48
CA GLU A 51 -14.74 -12.36 -4.79
C GLU A 51 -14.13 -13.78 -4.87
N GLY A 52 -12.91 -13.91 -5.39
CA GLY A 52 -12.21 -15.19 -5.59
C GLY A 52 -12.75 -16.00 -6.77
N ASP A 53 -12.27 -17.25 -6.95
CA ASP A 53 -12.50 -18.11 -8.14
C ASP A 53 -13.97 -18.40 -8.52
N GLN A 54 -14.94 -18.01 -7.69
CA GLN A 54 -16.37 -18.11 -8.02
C GLN A 54 -16.87 -16.97 -8.95
N ASP A 55 -15.96 -16.14 -9.46
CA ASP A 55 -16.24 -14.87 -10.12
C ASP A 55 -16.97 -15.01 -11.47
N GLN A 56 -16.90 -16.15 -12.16
CA GLN A 56 -17.35 -16.23 -13.55
C GLN A 56 -18.88 -16.22 -13.70
N ARG A 57 -19.64 -16.72 -12.72
CA ARG A 57 -21.12 -16.71 -12.74
C ARG A 57 -21.73 -15.47 -12.09
N ALA A 58 -21.09 -14.91 -11.06
CA ALA A 58 -21.57 -13.70 -10.37
C ALA A 58 -21.39 -12.42 -11.21
N ARG A 59 -20.36 -12.38 -12.06
CA ARG A 59 -20.13 -11.30 -13.05
C ARG A 59 -21.32 -11.06 -13.97
N LEU A 60 -22.06 -12.12 -14.34
CA LEU A 60 -23.22 -12.01 -15.23
C LEU A 60 -24.48 -11.46 -14.55
N GLN A 61 -24.53 -11.43 -13.21
CA GLN A 61 -25.72 -11.05 -12.43
C GLN A 61 -25.58 -9.69 -11.73
N THR A 62 -24.39 -9.09 -11.74
CA THR A 62 -24.13 -7.83 -11.03
C THR A 62 -24.15 -6.64 -11.99
N ALA A 63 -24.89 -5.58 -11.64
CA ALA A 63 -24.99 -4.35 -12.43
C ALA A 63 -23.60 -3.81 -12.80
N GLY A 64 -23.44 -3.30 -14.03
CA GLY A 64 -22.14 -2.88 -14.58
C GLY A 64 -21.38 -1.85 -13.73
N LYS A 65 -22.07 -1.06 -12.89
CA LYS A 65 -21.43 -0.11 -11.96
C LYS A 65 -20.57 -0.80 -10.88
N ILE A 66 -21.05 -1.90 -10.29
CA ILE A 66 -20.29 -2.65 -9.26
C ILE A 66 -19.08 -3.35 -9.86
N GLN A 67 -19.12 -3.71 -11.15
CA GLN A 67 -17.97 -4.33 -11.79
C GLN A 67 -16.78 -3.36 -11.84
N ARG A 68 -17.02 -2.05 -11.95
CA ARG A 68 -15.98 -1.01 -12.00
C ARG A 68 -15.34 -0.72 -10.64
N THR A 69 -16.03 -1.03 -9.54
CA THR A 69 -15.48 -0.88 -8.18
C THR A 69 -14.57 -2.05 -7.79
N ARG A 70 -14.50 -3.12 -8.58
CA ARG A 70 -13.68 -4.30 -8.30
C ARG A 70 -12.23 -4.10 -8.77
N GLY A 71 -11.36 -5.01 -8.35
CA GLY A 71 -9.97 -5.03 -8.81
C GLY A 71 -8.98 -4.37 -7.86
N LEU A 72 -9.38 -4.08 -6.62
CA LEU A 72 -8.49 -3.51 -5.63
C LEU A 72 -7.30 -4.47 -5.34
N PHE A 73 -6.10 -3.89 -5.22
CA PHE A 73 -4.84 -4.56 -4.92
C PHE A 73 -4.51 -5.71 -5.89
N ASN A 74 -4.51 -5.46 -7.19
CA ASN A 74 -4.29 -6.47 -8.23
C ASN A 74 -5.34 -7.59 -8.19
N SER A 75 -6.62 -7.20 -8.13
CA SER A 75 -7.76 -8.13 -8.08
C SER A 75 -7.67 -9.19 -6.97
N VAL A 76 -7.04 -8.85 -5.85
CA VAL A 76 -6.86 -9.77 -4.72
C VAL A 76 -8.20 -9.95 -3.97
N SER A 77 -8.43 -11.17 -3.49
CA SER A 77 -9.58 -11.49 -2.64
C SER A 77 -9.27 -11.35 -1.15
N TYR A 78 -10.31 -11.22 -0.34
CA TYR A 78 -10.14 -11.22 1.12
C TYR A 78 -9.42 -12.48 1.62
N ALA A 79 -9.78 -13.65 1.10
CA ALA A 79 -9.15 -14.92 1.48
C ALA A 79 -7.65 -14.91 1.19
N LYS A 80 -7.23 -14.31 0.06
CA LYS A 80 -5.82 -14.16 -0.28
C LYS A 80 -5.10 -13.20 0.66
N LEU A 81 -5.68 -12.04 0.99
CA LEU A 81 -5.10 -11.13 1.99
C LEU A 81 -4.94 -11.81 3.36
N ALA A 82 -5.99 -12.48 3.83
CA ALA A 82 -5.96 -13.21 5.10
C ALA A 82 -4.87 -14.31 5.08
N SER A 83 -4.73 -15.02 3.96
CA SER A 83 -3.67 -16.01 3.78
C SER A 83 -2.28 -15.38 3.86
N LEU A 84 -2.02 -14.25 3.16
CA LEU A 84 -0.74 -13.55 3.22
C LEU A 84 -0.40 -13.11 4.65
N VAL A 85 -1.37 -12.52 5.36
CA VAL A 85 -1.18 -12.14 6.77
C VAL A 85 -0.87 -13.36 7.64
N SER A 86 -1.57 -14.48 7.44
CA SER A 86 -1.30 -15.73 8.19
C SER A 86 0.09 -16.32 7.91
N GLN A 87 0.65 -16.06 6.72
CA GLN A 87 2.01 -16.44 6.33
C GLN A 87 3.08 -15.50 6.91
N GLY A 88 2.68 -14.53 7.76
CA GLY A 88 3.60 -13.60 8.41
C GLY A 88 3.95 -12.38 7.57
N TYR A 89 3.18 -12.09 6.52
CA TYR A 89 3.36 -10.84 5.79
C TYR A 89 3.01 -9.65 6.70
N THR A 90 3.73 -8.55 6.52
CA THR A 90 3.58 -7.34 7.34
C THR A 90 3.37 -6.12 6.47
N VAL A 91 2.58 -5.16 6.95
CA VAL A 91 2.44 -3.86 6.29
C VAL A 91 3.69 -3.03 6.54
N LYS A 92 4.30 -2.51 5.48
CA LYS A 92 5.43 -1.59 5.55
C LYS A 92 5.22 -0.38 4.65
N THR A 93 5.67 0.77 5.12
CA THR A 93 5.81 1.99 4.31
C THR A 93 7.24 2.09 3.80
N THR A 94 7.40 2.21 2.49
CA THR A 94 8.69 2.34 1.82
C THR A 94 8.72 3.64 1.03
N ASN A 95 9.73 4.47 1.25
CA ASN A 95 9.93 5.70 0.48
C ASN A 95 10.79 5.37 -0.73
N LEU A 96 10.33 5.75 -1.92
CA LEU A 96 11.14 5.75 -3.13
C LEU A 96 12.03 6.99 -3.12
N ARG A 97 13.23 6.84 -3.67
CA ARG A 97 14.28 7.86 -3.78
C ARG A 97 15.02 7.68 -5.09
N GLU A 98 15.82 8.65 -5.49
CA GLU A 98 16.70 8.55 -6.66
C GLU A 98 17.56 7.27 -6.61
N GLU A 99 18.09 6.92 -5.43
CA GLU A 99 18.91 5.69 -5.27
C GLU A 99 18.09 4.40 -5.06
N PHE A 100 16.77 4.51 -4.86
CA PHE A 100 15.89 3.39 -4.55
C PHE A 100 14.56 3.47 -5.32
N SER A 101 14.61 2.93 -6.53
CA SER A 101 13.52 2.83 -7.50
C SER A 101 12.47 1.80 -7.13
N TYR A 102 11.31 1.88 -7.81
CA TYR A 102 10.23 0.91 -7.67
C TYR A 102 10.65 -0.51 -8.06
N GLN A 103 11.45 -0.66 -9.12
CA GLN A 103 11.93 -1.97 -9.54
C GLN A 103 12.81 -2.62 -8.46
N GLN A 104 13.74 -1.84 -7.88
CA GLN A 104 14.56 -2.31 -6.76
C GLN A 104 13.72 -2.68 -5.54
N PHE A 105 12.63 -1.96 -5.27
CA PHE A 105 11.68 -2.35 -4.23
C PHE A 105 11.03 -3.71 -4.49
N LEU A 106 10.55 -3.95 -5.71
CA LEU A 106 9.94 -5.22 -6.09
C LEU A 106 10.96 -6.37 -6.00
N ASP A 107 12.18 -6.15 -6.52
CA ASP A 107 13.28 -7.12 -6.50
C ASP A 107 13.73 -7.44 -5.07
N GLN A 108 13.76 -6.44 -4.17
CA GLN A 108 14.11 -6.63 -2.75
C GLN A 108 13.21 -7.66 -2.06
N TYR A 109 11.96 -7.78 -2.52
CA TYR A 109 10.99 -8.74 -2.00
C TYR A 109 10.71 -9.88 -2.99
N HIS A 110 11.60 -10.09 -3.98
CA HIS A 110 11.47 -11.14 -5.00
C HIS A 110 10.11 -11.14 -5.70
N ASN A 111 9.56 -9.95 -6.00
CA ASN A 111 8.23 -9.76 -6.59
C ASN A 111 7.06 -10.34 -5.75
N GLN A 112 7.28 -10.61 -4.47
CA GLN A 112 6.23 -11.09 -3.54
C GLN A 112 5.57 -9.94 -2.77
N ALA A 113 6.09 -8.72 -2.84
CA ALA A 113 5.45 -7.56 -2.23
C ALA A 113 4.14 -7.21 -2.97
N LEU A 114 3.06 -7.00 -2.22
CA LEU A 114 1.80 -6.49 -2.73
C LEU A 114 1.65 -5.03 -2.33
N VAL A 115 1.73 -4.11 -3.29
CA VAL A 115 1.52 -2.69 -3.03
C VAL A 115 0.03 -2.43 -2.84
N LEU A 116 -0.34 -1.85 -1.70
CA LEU A 116 -1.73 -1.53 -1.36
C LEU A 116 -2.04 -0.09 -1.73
N PHE A 117 -1.18 0.84 -1.30
CA PHE A 117 -1.35 2.27 -1.57
C PHE A 117 -0.05 2.89 -2.03
N ALA A 118 -0.17 3.92 -2.87
CA ALA A 118 0.90 4.84 -3.15
C ALA A 118 0.51 6.24 -2.65
N ILE A 119 1.49 6.98 -2.16
CA ILE A 119 1.36 8.36 -1.76
C ILE A 119 2.34 9.16 -2.61
N ASP A 120 1.83 10.11 -3.39
CA ASP A 120 2.68 10.95 -4.23
C ASP A 120 3.42 12.04 -3.44
N GLY A 121 4.29 12.80 -4.11
CA GLY A 121 5.00 13.94 -3.51
C GLY A 121 4.07 15.06 -2.97
N ARG A 122 2.81 15.10 -3.42
CA ARG A 122 1.77 16.05 -2.95
C ARG A 122 0.96 15.50 -1.77
N LYS A 123 1.34 14.33 -1.24
CA LYS A 123 0.65 13.60 -0.15
C LYS A 123 -0.74 13.09 -0.54
N HIS A 124 -1.04 12.97 -1.83
CA HIS A 124 -2.26 12.33 -2.29
C HIS A 124 -2.12 10.82 -2.19
N ILE A 125 -3.07 10.16 -1.49
CA ILE A 125 -3.10 8.71 -1.34
C ILE A 125 -3.97 8.09 -2.44
N GLN A 126 -3.43 7.11 -3.14
CA GLN A 126 -4.15 6.33 -4.13
C GLN A 126 -4.07 4.84 -3.80
N ALA A 127 -5.22 4.16 -3.90
CA ALA A 127 -5.26 2.72 -3.78
C ALA A 127 -4.83 2.07 -5.09
N VAL A 128 -3.94 1.08 -5.02
CA VAL A 128 -3.41 0.40 -6.21
C VAL A 128 -4.43 -0.61 -6.70
N ARG A 129 -4.90 -0.46 -7.96
CA ARG A 129 -5.76 -1.44 -8.64
C ARG A 129 -4.94 -2.47 -9.40
N ASP A 130 -3.99 -2.00 -10.18
CA ASP A 130 -3.01 -2.84 -10.88
C ASP A 130 -1.60 -2.35 -10.51
N MET A 131 -0.71 -3.30 -10.25
CA MET A 131 0.69 -2.99 -9.99
C MET A 131 1.47 -2.69 -11.27
N GLU A 132 1.03 -3.21 -12.43
CA GLU A 132 1.66 -2.94 -13.73
C GLU A 132 1.37 -1.51 -14.21
N ASP A 133 0.19 -0.97 -13.90
CA ASP A 133 -0.18 0.42 -14.18
C ASP A 133 0.46 1.42 -13.22
N LEU A 134 1.02 0.94 -12.10
CA LEU A 134 1.64 1.79 -11.10
C LEU A 134 2.98 2.32 -11.63
N LYS A 135 3.04 3.63 -11.85
CA LYS A 135 4.26 4.36 -12.27
C LYS A 135 4.67 5.34 -11.18
N PRO A 136 5.24 4.87 -10.07
CA PRO A 136 5.58 5.74 -8.97
C PRO A 136 6.88 6.47 -9.29
N GLU A 137 6.93 7.75 -8.93
CA GLU A 137 8.09 8.61 -9.15
C GLU A 137 8.96 8.70 -7.89
N GLU A 138 10.06 9.43 -7.99
CA GLU A 138 10.87 9.80 -6.82
C GLU A 138 10.02 10.54 -5.77
N ASP A 139 10.42 10.43 -4.51
CA ASP A 139 9.72 10.95 -3.32
C ASP A 139 8.34 10.32 -3.01
N TRP A 140 7.86 9.36 -3.81
CA TRP A 140 6.65 8.64 -3.50
C TRP A 140 6.83 7.68 -2.32
N LYS A 141 5.73 7.39 -1.62
CA LYS A 141 5.70 6.38 -0.55
C LYS A 141 4.76 5.25 -0.91
N LEU A 142 5.25 4.02 -0.81
CA LEU A 142 4.48 2.81 -1.03
C LEU A 142 4.10 2.19 0.31
N ILE A 143 2.80 2.00 0.55
CA ILE A 143 2.29 1.18 1.64
C ILE A 143 2.00 -0.19 1.06
N SER A 144 2.75 -1.20 1.51
CA SER A 144 2.75 -2.53 0.91
C SER A 144 2.69 -3.63 1.95
N LEU A 145 2.06 -4.74 1.58
CA LEU A 145 2.13 -5.98 2.31
C LEU A 145 3.35 -6.77 1.81
N VAL A 146 4.35 -6.97 2.67
CA VAL A 146 5.64 -7.57 2.29
C VAL A 146 5.88 -8.88 3.03
N PRO A 147 6.57 -9.86 2.42
CA PRO A 147 6.84 -11.15 3.04
C PRO A 147 7.70 -11.01 4.31
N PRO A 148 7.65 -11.99 5.22
CA PRO A 148 8.58 -12.05 6.35
C PRO A 148 10.02 -12.17 5.82
N GLN A 149 10.89 -11.25 6.23
CA GLN A 149 12.32 -11.32 5.93
C GLN A 149 13.07 -11.91 7.14
N PRO A 150 14.08 -12.78 6.93
CA PRO A 150 14.88 -13.31 8.01
C PRO A 150 15.53 -12.17 8.81
N GLN A 151 15.59 -12.35 10.13
CA GLN A 151 15.93 -11.30 11.10
C GLN A 151 17.34 -10.68 10.87
N LYS A 152 18.22 -11.42 10.20
CA LYS A 152 19.59 -11.00 9.86
C LYS A 152 19.61 -9.93 8.75
N GLU A 153 18.79 -10.12 7.71
CA GLU A 153 18.66 -9.16 6.60
C GLU A 153 18.00 -7.85 7.04
N ARG A 154 17.08 -7.88 8.02
CA ARG A 154 16.47 -6.66 8.58
C ARG A 154 17.51 -5.77 9.27
N LYS A 155 18.37 -6.35 10.11
CA LYS A 155 19.39 -5.60 10.86
C LYS A 155 20.54 -5.09 9.99
N GLU A 156 20.95 -5.86 8.99
CA GLU A 156 21.99 -5.43 8.04
C GLU A 156 21.48 -4.28 7.16
N LYS A 157 20.24 -4.39 6.65
CA LYS A 157 19.61 -3.32 5.85
C LYS A 157 19.27 -2.07 6.66
N GLU A 158 18.90 -2.21 7.93
CA GLU A 158 18.72 -1.06 8.84
C GLU A 158 20.05 -0.33 9.09
N LYS A 159 21.14 -1.08 9.29
CA LYS A 159 22.49 -0.51 9.44
C LYS A 159 23.01 0.13 8.16
N GLU A 160 22.72 -0.44 6.99
CA GLU A 160 23.10 0.11 5.69
C GLU A 160 22.36 1.43 5.41
N LYS A 161 21.04 1.48 5.65
CA LYS A 161 20.24 2.71 5.57
C LYS A 161 20.65 3.78 6.58
N GLU A 162 21.25 3.39 7.71
CA GLU A 162 21.78 4.31 8.71
C GLU A 162 23.19 4.83 8.33
N ARG A 163 24.00 4.01 7.64
CA ARG A 163 25.31 4.41 7.09
C ARG A 163 25.16 5.36 5.91
N GLU A 164 24.23 5.12 4.99
CA GLU A 164 23.97 6.02 3.84
C GLU A 164 23.44 7.41 4.26
N LYS A 165 22.80 7.51 5.44
CA LYS A 165 22.31 8.80 5.97
C LYS A 165 23.39 9.65 6.64
N LYS A 166 24.60 9.14 6.86
CA LYS A 166 25.75 9.89 7.37
C LYS A 166 26.78 10.07 6.25
N PRO A 167 26.67 11.11 5.40
CA PRO A 167 27.78 11.44 4.52
C PRO A 167 28.97 11.90 5.37
N GLU A 168 30.14 11.41 4.98
CA GLU A 168 31.45 11.65 5.58
C GLU A 168 31.74 13.14 5.77
N SER A 169 31.55 13.63 6.99
CA SER A 169 32.14 14.89 7.47
C SER A 169 33.25 14.55 8.47
N SER A 170 34.33 13.93 8.00
CA SER A 170 35.68 14.03 8.61
C SER A 170 36.67 13.05 7.96
N ALA A 171 37.14 13.35 6.75
CA ALA A 171 38.39 12.80 6.25
C ALA A 171 39.16 13.89 5.51
N SER A 172 39.88 14.71 6.27
CA SER A 172 41.03 15.46 5.79
C SER A 172 41.98 15.68 6.97
N SER A 173 42.92 14.76 7.12
CA SER A 173 44.26 15.06 7.64
C SER A 173 45.20 14.98 6.44
N PRO A 174 46.28 15.78 6.39
CA PRO A 174 47.52 15.30 6.99
C PRO A 174 48.35 16.36 7.73
N GLU A 175 48.82 15.98 8.92
CA GLU A 175 50.21 16.02 9.38
C GLU A 175 51.18 17.08 8.82
N SER A 176 51.70 17.94 9.71
CA SER A 176 53.08 18.48 9.67
C SER A 176 53.53 18.92 11.07
N THR A 177 54.21 17.99 11.75
CA THR A 177 55.49 18.07 12.47
C THR A 177 56.03 19.40 13.07
N GLU A 178 56.60 19.24 14.29
CA GLU A 178 57.67 20.03 14.97
C GLU A 178 57.38 21.48 15.41
N LYS A 179 57.78 22.01 16.57
CA LYS A 179 58.36 21.62 17.89
C LYS A 179 58.35 22.94 18.76
N PRO A 180 58.76 22.96 20.06
CA PRO A 180 58.28 23.90 21.10
C PRO A 180 59.22 25.09 21.46
N ALA A 181 58.81 25.85 22.49
CA ALA A 181 59.42 26.97 23.25
C ALA A 181 58.70 28.31 22.97
N ASP A 182 58.33 29.16 23.93
CA ASP A 182 58.83 29.48 25.28
C ASP A 182 57.69 29.47 26.32
#